data_AF-A0A2G1X835-F1
#
_entry.id   AF-A0A2G1X835-F1
#
_cell.length_a   1.000
_cell.length_b   1.000
_cell.length_c   1.000
_cell.angle_alpha   90.00
_cell.angle_beta   90.00
_cell.angle_gamma   90.00
#
_symmetry.space_group_name_H-M   'P 1'
#
loop_
_entity.id
_entity.type
_entity.pdbx_description
1 polymer ?
#
loop_
_entity_poly.entity_id
_entity_poly.type
_entity_poly.pdbx_seq_one_letter_code
_entity_poly.pdbx_strand_id
1 'polypeptide(L)' 'MSVDISRGGLLVTLAIFGVIVYEMRTVLDFVGIELPIIPYMAAVFVLAGLSIWFVTLKGGWRTEPEGDEPA' A
#
# COMPACT_ATOMS: atom_id res chain seq x y z
N MET A 1 -9.00 -13.41 -14.61
CA MET A 1 -8.71 -13.32 -13.17
C MET A 1 -9.04 -11.89 -12.76
N SER A 2 -10.21 -11.66 -12.16
CA SER A 2 -10.58 -10.38 -11.54
C SER A 2 -9.95 -10.32 -10.16
N VAL A 3 -9.47 -9.14 -9.77
CA VAL A 3 -8.92 -8.90 -8.43
C VAL A 3 -9.90 -7.99 -7.70
N ASP A 4 -10.77 -8.58 -6.89
CA ASP A 4 -11.72 -7.85 -6.06
C ASP A 4 -11.02 -7.37 -4.77
N ILE A 5 -10.79 -6.06 -4.67
CA ILE A 5 -10.14 -5.41 -3.54
C ILE A 5 -10.96 -4.20 -3.07
N SER A 6 -11.10 -4.04 -1.75
CA SER A 6 -11.71 -2.85 -1.18
C SER A 6 -10.75 -1.66 -1.27
N ARG A 7 -11.27 -0.49 -1.67
CA ARG A 7 -10.45 0.72 -1.85
C ARG A 7 -9.78 1.16 -0.56
N GLY A 8 -10.54 1.16 0.54
CA GLY A 8 -10.03 1.50 1.86
C GLY A 8 -8.93 0.54 2.32
N GLY A 9 -9.16 -0.78 2.21
CA GLY A 9 -8.20 -1.79 2.67
C GLY A 9 -6.86 -1.69 1.94
N LEU A 10 -6.88 -1.48 0.61
CA LEU A 10 -5.66 -1.32 -0.17
C LEU A 10 -4.86 -0.09 0.26
N LEU A 11 -5.51 1.07 0.36
CA LEU A 11 -4.83 2.32 0.68
C LEU A 11 -4.26 2.29 2.10
N VAL A 12 -4.99 1.71 3.06
CA VAL A 12 -4.51 1.52 4.43
C VAL A 12 -3.30 0.58 4.45
N THR A 13 -3.37 -0.53 3.72
CA THR A 13 -2.25 -1.49 3.63
C THR A 13 -1.01 -0.82 3.03
N LEU A 14 -1.16 -0.07 1.94
CA LEU A 14 -0.04 0.67 1.32
C LEU A 14 0.56 1.72 2.26
N ALA A 15 -0.27 2.42 3.03
CA ALA A 15 0.20 3.39 4.02
C ALA A 15 1.00 2.71 5.15
N ILE A 16 0.46 1.63 5.74
CA ILE A 16 1.15 0.86 6.78
C ILE A 16 2.45 0.29 6.25
N PHE A 17 2.44 -0.27 5.03
CA PHE A 17 3.63 -0.79 4.38
C PHE A 17 4.70 0.30 4.21
N GLY A 18 4.33 1.48 3.73
CA GLY A 18 5.25 2.62 3.61
C GLY A 18 5.87 3.02 4.95
N VAL A 19 5.09 3.03 6.03
CA VAL A 19 5.58 3.30 7.39
C VAL A 19 6.56 2.22 7.83
N ILE A 20 6.24 0.93 7.64
CA ILE A 20 7.15 -0.17 8.00
C ILE A 20 8.50 -0.03 7.28
N VAL A 21 8.48 0.26 5.98
CA VAL A 21 9.71 0.47 5.19
C VAL A 21 10.50 1.68 5.70
N TYR A 22 9.82 2.77 6.07
CA TYR A 22 10.46 3.92 6.69
C TYR A 22 11.10 3.56 8.05
N GLU A 23 10.41 2.81 8.90
CA GLU A 23 10.96 2.41 10.20
C GLU A 23 12.14 1.45 10.05
N MET A 24 12.17 0.60 9.02
CA MET A 24 13.34 -0.22 8.71
C MET A 24 14.58 0.63 8.44
N ARG A 25 14.42 1.81 7.81
CA ARG A 25 15.51 2.80 7.66
C ARG A 25 16.02 3.24 9.03
N THR A 26 15.12 3.58 9.96
CA THR A 26 15.45 3.99 11.33
C THR A 26 16.18 2.87 12.08
N VAL A 27 15.74 1.62 11.94
CA VAL A 27 16.41 0.46 12.55
C VAL A 27 17.83 0.27 11.98
N LEU A 28 18.00 0.45 10.67
CA LEU A 28 19.31 0.37 10.02
C LEU A 28 20.25 1.51 10.46
N ASP A 29 19.69 2.70 10.67
CA ASP A 29 20.41 3.85 11.22
C ASP A 29 20.98 3.54 12.61
N PHE A 30 20.22 2.85 13.46
CA PHE A 30 20.69 2.42 14.79
C PHE A 30 21.86 1.44 14.78
N VAL A 31 22.08 0.72 13.68
CA VAL A 31 23.24 -0.18 13.50
C VAL A 31 24.35 0.46 12.65
N GLY A 32 24.27 1.78 12.40
CA GLY A 32 25.29 2.57 11.70
C GLY A 32 25.16 2.55 10.18
N ILE A 33 24.04 2.07 9.63
CA ILE A 33 23.77 2.10 8.18
C ILE A 33 22.84 3.28 7.89
N GLU A 34 23.44 4.40 7.51
CA GLU A 34 22.70 5.59 7.08
C GLU A 34 22.17 5.42 5.66
N LEU A 35 20.87 5.67 5.49
CA LEU A 35 20.19 5.48 4.23
C LEU A 35 19.50 6.78 3.77
N PRO A 36 19.67 7.22 2.52
CA PRO A 36 19.08 8.48 2.03
C PRO A 36 17.57 8.35 1.85
N ILE A 37 16.78 9.34 2.31
CA ILE A 37 15.30 9.25 2.32
C ILE A 37 14.65 9.22 0.93
N ILE A 38 15.21 9.94 -0.05
CA ILE A 38 14.60 10.17 -1.36
C ILE A 38 14.33 8.85 -2.12
N PRO A 39 15.30 7.91 -2.25
CA PRO A 39 15.05 6.61 -2.86
C PRO A 39 13.90 5.81 -2.23
N TYR A 40 13.74 5.84 -0.90
CA TYR A 40 12.65 5.12 -0.22
C TYR A 40 11.30 5.73 -0.55
N MET A 41 11.19 7.05 -0.47
CA MET A 41 9.95 7.74 -0.83
C MET A 41 9.58 7.43 -2.28
N ALA A 42 10.53 7.54 -3.21
CA ALA A 42 10.30 7.20 -4.60
C ALA A 42 9.80 5.75 -4.77
N ALA A 43 10.42 4.78 -4.09
CA ALA A 43 10.00 3.38 -4.16
C ALA A 43 8.57 3.17 -3.62
N VAL A 44 8.23 3.77 -2.48
CA VAL A 44 6.88 3.69 -1.88
C VAL A 44 5.83 4.32 -2.81
N PHE A 45 6.12 5.50 -3.37
CA PHE A 45 5.21 6.16 -4.31
C PHE A 45 5.02 5.37 -5.61
N VAL A 46 6.10 4.79 -6.16
CA VAL A 46 6.03 3.93 -7.34
C VAL A 46 5.19 2.69 -7.03
N LEU A 47 5.42 2.02 -5.91
CA LEU A 47 4.65 0.84 -5.51
C LEU A 47 3.16 1.17 -5.35
N ALA A 48 2.84 2.27 -4.67
CA ALA A 48 1.45 2.70 -4.50
C ALA A 48 0.80 3.02 -5.85
N GLY A 49 1.49 3.76 -6.72
CA GLY A 49 1.03 4.10 -8.06
C GLY A 49 0.78 2.86 -8.92
N LEU A 50 1.72 1.92 -8.95
CA LEU A 50 1.59 0.66 -9.70
C LEU A 50 0.46 -0.22 -9.15
N SER A 51 0.29 -0.27 -7.83
CA SER A 51 -0.78 -1.04 -7.19
C SER A 51 -2.16 -0.50 -7.57
N ILE A 52 -2.34 0.82 -7.49
CA ILE A 52 -3.58 1.49 -7.89
C ILE A 52 -3.83 1.30 -9.39
N TRP A 53 -2.80 1.47 -10.23
CA TRP A 53 -2.90 1.28 -11.66
C TRP A 53 -3.32 -0.14 -12.03
N PHE A 54 -2.70 -1.15 -11.40
CA PHE A 54 -3.02 -2.55 -11.63
C PHE A 54 -4.47 -2.88 -11.27
N VAL A 55 -4.96 -2.45 -10.10
CA VAL A 55 -6.35 -2.67 -9.67
C VAL A 55 -7.33 -1.99 -10.62
N THR A 56 -7.02 -0.77 -11.05
CA THR A 56 -7.83 -0.02 -12.02
C THR A 56 -7.96 -0.76 -13.36
N LEU A 57 -6.90 -1.43 -13.82
CA LEU A 57 -6.91 -2.20 -15.08
C LEU A 57 -7.57 -3.58 -14.97
N LYS A 58 -7.56 -4.22 -13.79
CA LYS A 58 -7.83 -5.66 -13.65
C LYS A 58 -9.08 -6.03 -12.86
N GLY A 59 -9.56 -5.19 -11.95
CA GLY A 59 -10.52 -5.64 -10.93
C GLY A 59 -11.72 -4.74 -10.71
N GLY A 60 -11.61 -3.43 -11.00
CA GLY A 60 -12.57 -2.47 -10.47
C GLY A 60 -12.46 -2.37 -8.94
N TRP A 61 -13.08 -1.35 -8.36
CA TRP A 61 -13.14 -1.23 -6.90
C TRP A 61 -14.43 -1.92 -6.43
N ARG A 62 -14.38 -2.67 -5.32
CA ARG A 62 -15.59 -3.14 -4.64
C ARG A 62 -16.30 -1.91 -4.07
N THR A 63 -17.29 -1.38 -4.79
CA THR A 63 -18.03 -0.15 -4.46
C THR A 63 -19.34 -0.40 -3.74
N GLU A 64 -19.81 -1.64 -3.70
CA GLU A 64 -21.07 -2.00 -3.03
C GLU A 64 -20.78 -2.37 -1.56
N PRO A 65 -21.52 -1.77 -0.60
CA PRO A 65 -21.58 -2.31 0.75
C PRO A 65 -22.21 -3.70 0.65
N GLU A 66 -21.58 -4.72 1.24
CA GLU A 66 -22.25 -6.00 1.50
C GLU A 66 -23.49 -5.65 2.33
N GLY A 67 -24.68 -5.75 1.73
CA GLY A 67 -25.92 -5.46 2.44
C GLY A 67 -25.99 -6.39 3.63
N ASP A 68 -26.11 -5.84 4.85
CA ASP A 68 -26.54 -6.62 6.01
C ASP A 68 -27.87 -7.29 5.62
N GLU A 69 -27.84 -8.54 5.16
CA GLU A 69 -29.00 -9.40 5.18
C GLU A 69 -29.23 -9.74 6.66
N PRO A 70 -30.29 -9.21 7.30
CA PRO A 70 -30.60 -9.60 8.66
C PRO A 70 -30.95 -11.10 8.67
N ALA A 71 -30.23 -11.83 9.52
CA ALA A 71 -30.41 -13.27 9.79
C ALA A 71 -31.78 -13.60 10.39
#